data_AF-A0AAD9I5U0-F1
#
_entry.id   AF-A0AAD9I5U0-F1
#
_cell.length_a   1.000
_cell.length_b   1.000
_cell.length_c   1.000
_cell.angle_alpha   90.00
_cell.angle_beta   90.00
_cell.angle_gamma   90.00
#
_symmetry.space_group_name_H-M   'P 1'
#
loop_
_entity.id
_entity.type
_entity.pdbx_description
1 polymer ?
#
loop_
_entity_poly.entity_id
_entity_poly.type
_entity_poly.pdbx_seq_one_letter_code
_entity_poly.pdbx_strand_id
1 'polypeptide(L)'
;MKDKVRLPHTVASVTYPYTALCQRKILYDVREIKRNDLAFIGERVLWNNLTKVRTQASSIPRLSPPVRDEINRKRQTWHGLVENMPASNGPEGVGFLDQTRLFEKHQSSFVVESVEDDVPSSPELSASVATINLPDDLPVVSTKLVGNKEAPAVDQAWLPLEHVMSSIDTPMSGATKLRKMLVETNELIVCPGVYDGLSARTAMEVGFHALYMTGAGTTASRLGQPDLAIAQLYEMRENADMIAGLDPYGPPLIADMDTGYGGPLMAARTVEQYIRSGVAGAHLEDQVLAKRCGHLGGKSVVSRDEFLQRIRAADAARRRMRSDFVLIARTDALSTLGYDECVARLRLARACGADMGVLEGFKTKEQAARAVRDLHPWPLMYNSVENGASPLVTVAEARDMGFRCMVFSFATLAPAYAAIRDTLLRLKTEGVVGTPGNIGPVKLFEVCGLEHSIHVDMASGGSAFAGGV
;
A
#
# COMPACT_ATOMS: atom_id res chain seq x y z
N MET A 1 -28.89 22.63 54.83
CA MET A 1 -29.30 22.88 53.43
C MET A 1 -28.05 22.64 52.60
N LYS A 2 -27.76 21.44 52.07
CA LYS A 2 -28.43 20.73 50.95
C LYS A 2 -28.68 21.74 49.82
N ASP A 3 -27.96 21.66 48.69
CA ASP A 3 -28.21 20.61 47.70
C ASP A 3 -26.97 20.00 47.02
N LYS A 4 -26.97 18.67 47.05
CA LYS A 4 -26.20 17.77 46.19
C LYS A 4 -27.06 17.49 44.96
N VAL A 5 -26.60 17.83 43.76
CA VAL A 5 -27.21 17.31 42.53
C VAL A 5 -26.66 15.91 42.27
N ARG A 6 -27.53 14.91 42.44
CA ARG A 6 -27.32 13.50 42.06
C ARG A 6 -27.38 13.39 40.54
N LEU A 7 -26.33 12.84 39.92
CA LEU A 7 -26.42 12.25 38.59
C LEU A 7 -26.83 10.77 38.73
N PRO A 8 -27.80 10.28 37.95
CA PRO A 8 -28.20 8.87 38.00
C PRO A 8 -27.14 7.98 37.36
N HIS A 9 -26.67 7.00 38.13
CA HIS A 9 -25.98 5.83 37.60
C HIS A 9 -26.97 5.01 36.76
N THR A 10 -26.68 4.82 35.48
CA THR A 10 -27.24 3.72 34.70
C THR A 10 -26.11 3.11 33.88
N VAL A 11 -25.58 2.01 34.41
CA VAL A 11 -24.67 1.12 33.67
C VAL A 11 -25.55 0.31 32.73
N ALA A 12 -25.54 0.65 31.44
CA ALA A 12 -26.08 -0.22 30.40
C ALA A 12 -24.93 -1.08 29.88
N SER A 13 -24.83 -2.30 30.42
CA SER A 13 -24.04 -3.37 29.83
C SER A 13 -24.67 -3.78 28.51
N VAL A 14 -24.07 -3.39 27.38
CA VAL A 14 -24.44 -3.93 26.07
C VAL A 14 -23.57 -5.15 25.79
N THR A 15 -24.06 -6.29 26.24
CA THR A 15 -23.54 -7.62 25.90
C THR A 15 -24.05 -7.96 24.50
N TYR A 16 -23.20 -7.86 23.47
CA TYR A 16 -23.53 -8.37 22.13
C TYR A 16 -23.36 -9.90 22.12
N PRO A 17 -24.39 -10.68 21.76
CA PRO A 17 -24.28 -12.13 21.65
C PRO A 17 -23.46 -12.49 20.40
N TYR A 18 -22.22 -12.90 20.64
CA TYR A 18 -21.26 -13.37 19.65
C TYR A 18 -21.48 -14.87 19.35
N THR A 19 -22.67 -15.27 18.91
CA THR A 19 -22.94 -16.68 18.51
C THR A 19 -24.16 -16.74 17.59
N ALA A 20 -23.95 -16.61 16.28
CA ALA A 20 -24.70 -17.27 15.19
C ALA A 20 -24.47 -16.58 13.83
N LEU A 21 -23.26 -16.68 13.27
CA LEU A 21 -23.05 -16.49 11.82
C LEU A 21 -21.72 -17.08 11.33
N CYS A 22 -21.30 -18.19 11.93
CA CYS A 22 -20.20 -19.03 11.44
C CYS A 22 -20.75 -20.41 11.07
N GLN A 23 -21.47 -20.51 9.97
CA GLN A 23 -21.71 -21.78 9.27
C GLN A 23 -21.93 -21.50 7.79
N ARG A 24 -20.85 -21.48 7.00
CA ARG A 24 -20.81 -21.95 5.60
C ARG A 24 -19.37 -21.95 5.04
N LYS A 25 -18.94 -23.17 4.67
CA LYS A 25 -17.84 -23.58 3.76
C LYS A 25 -16.40 -23.12 4.06
N ILE A 26 -15.64 -24.02 4.69
CA ILE A 26 -14.22 -24.23 4.34
C ILE A 26 -14.20 -25.43 3.39
N LEU A 27 -13.86 -25.19 2.12
CA LEU A 27 -13.51 -26.22 1.14
C LEU A 27 -12.16 -25.80 0.57
N TYR A 28 -11.12 -26.61 0.81
CA TYR A 28 -9.87 -26.49 0.08
C TYR A 28 -10.02 -27.25 -1.23
N ASP A 29 -10.04 -26.52 -2.35
CA ASP A 29 -10.00 -27.12 -3.68
C ASP A 29 -8.53 -27.20 -4.14
N VAL A 30 -7.96 -28.41 -4.13
CA VAL A 30 -6.57 -28.68 -4.55
C VAL A 30 -6.53 -29.00 -6.05
N ARG A 31 -7.21 -28.18 -6.87
CA ARG A 31 -7.31 -28.41 -8.33
C ARG A 31 -6.48 -27.48 -9.20
N GLU A 32 -5.80 -26.47 -8.64
CA GLU A 32 -4.90 -25.62 -9.43
C GLU A 32 -3.48 -25.59 -8.87
N ILE A 33 -2.74 -26.67 -9.08
CA ILE A 33 -1.28 -26.62 -9.14
C ILE A 33 -0.90 -26.86 -10.60
N LYS A 34 -0.55 -25.79 -11.32
CA LYS A 34 -0.07 -25.90 -12.70
C LYS A 34 1.33 -26.51 -12.70
N ARG A 35 1.59 -27.33 -13.73
CA ARG A 35 2.75 -28.21 -13.96
C ARG A 35 4.15 -27.58 -13.81
N ASN A 36 4.27 -26.26 -13.62
CA ASN A 36 5.54 -25.53 -13.63
C ASN A 36 6.00 -25.02 -12.25
N ASP A 37 5.19 -25.13 -11.19
CA ASP A 37 5.57 -24.63 -9.85
C ASP A 37 6.22 -25.69 -8.94
N LEU A 38 6.36 -26.93 -9.41
CA LEU A 38 6.93 -28.04 -8.63
C LEU A 38 8.47 -28.04 -8.56
N ALA A 39 9.15 -27.15 -9.30
CA ALA A 39 10.61 -27.13 -9.34
C ALA A 39 11.27 -26.38 -8.17
N PHE A 40 10.52 -25.75 -7.26
CA PHE A 40 11.13 -24.82 -6.28
C PHE A 40 10.62 -24.90 -4.84
N ILE A 41 9.85 -25.92 -4.46
CA ILE A 41 9.44 -26.11 -3.05
C ILE A 41 10.24 -27.26 -2.45
N GLY A 42 11.52 -26.97 -2.16
CA GLY A 42 12.39 -27.87 -1.40
C GLY A 42 11.92 -28.01 0.06
N GLU A 43 11.82 -29.27 0.50
CA GLU A 43 11.71 -29.90 1.84
C GLU A 43 11.24 -29.11 3.09
N ARG A 44 11.51 -27.81 3.25
CA ARG A 44 11.22 -27.06 4.48
C ARG A 44 9.77 -26.61 4.64
N VAL A 45 9.03 -26.38 3.55
CA VAL A 45 7.65 -25.86 3.62
C VAL A 45 6.63 -26.94 3.94
N LEU A 46 6.84 -28.18 3.47
CA LEU A 46 5.98 -29.31 3.82
C LEU A 46 6.18 -29.76 5.29
N TRP A 47 7.43 -29.76 5.77
CA TRP A 47 7.73 -30.19 7.14
C TRP A 47 7.11 -29.27 8.20
N ASN A 48 7.13 -27.96 7.98
CA ASN A 48 6.58 -26.96 8.91
C ASN A 48 5.04 -26.89 8.91
N ASN A 49 4.39 -27.21 7.79
CA ASN A 49 2.92 -27.23 7.73
C ASN A 49 2.34 -28.51 8.34
N LEU A 50 3.06 -29.64 8.30
CA LEU A 50 2.59 -30.90 8.88
C LEU A 50 2.87 -31.04 10.39
N THR A 51 3.91 -30.39 10.93
CA THR A 51 4.11 -30.34 12.39
C THR A 51 3.06 -29.50 13.10
N LYS A 52 2.46 -28.51 12.44
CA LYS A 52 1.34 -27.72 12.99
C LYS A 52 0.03 -28.50 13.07
N VAL A 53 -0.16 -29.54 12.25
CA VAL A 53 -1.29 -30.47 12.39
C VAL A 53 -1.15 -31.33 13.65
N ARG A 54 0.08 -31.53 14.14
CA ARG A 54 0.37 -32.36 15.33
C ARG A 54 -0.11 -31.74 16.65
N THR A 55 -0.45 -30.44 16.68
CA THR A 55 -0.77 -29.70 17.92
C THR A 55 -2.18 -29.12 18.02
N GLN A 56 -3.04 -29.24 16.99
CA GLN A 56 -4.40 -28.71 17.03
C GLN A 56 -5.53 -29.75 17.01
N ALA A 57 -5.21 -31.04 16.95
CA ALA A 57 -6.24 -32.10 16.95
C ALA A 57 -6.64 -32.58 18.36
N SER A 58 -5.86 -32.29 19.41
CA SER A 58 -6.12 -32.74 20.77
C SER A 58 -7.13 -31.89 21.56
N SER A 59 -7.62 -30.78 20.98
CA SER A 59 -8.47 -29.81 21.68
C SER A 59 -9.80 -29.50 20.99
N ILE A 60 -10.26 -30.32 20.03
CA ILE A 60 -11.58 -30.19 19.42
C ILE A 60 -12.59 -31.07 20.19
N PRO A 61 -13.52 -30.51 20.99
CA PRO A 61 -14.52 -31.30 21.68
C PRO A 61 -15.58 -31.77 20.67
N ARG A 62 -15.79 -33.09 20.61
CA ARG A 62 -16.90 -33.82 19.95
C ARG A 62 -16.79 -34.01 18.42
N LEU A 63 -15.85 -34.85 18.01
CA LEU A 63 -16.02 -35.67 16.79
C LEU A 63 -16.87 -36.90 17.12
N SER A 64 -17.80 -37.29 16.25
CA SER A 64 -18.58 -38.52 16.38
C SER A 64 -17.68 -39.76 16.28
N PRO A 65 -17.99 -40.88 16.97
CA PRO A 65 -17.17 -42.09 16.93
C PRO A 65 -16.82 -42.59 15.52
N PRO A 66 -17.74 -42.63 14.52
CA PRO A 66 -17.43 -43.11 13.18
C PRO A 66 -16.37 -42.27 12.45
N VAL A 67 -16.43 -40.95 12.62
CA VAL A 67 -15.49 -40.00 12.00
C VAL A 67 -14.12 -40.11 12.64
N ARG A 68 -14.08 -40.32 13.97
CA ARG A 68 -12.83 -40.52 14.71
C ARG A 68 -12.13 -41.82 14.31
N ASP A 69 -12.90 -42.89 14.12
CA ASP A 69 -12.37 -44.19 13.74
C ASP A 69 -11.86 -44.22 12.30
N GLU A 70 -12.53 -43.53 11.38
CA GLU A 70 -12.07 -43.38 9.99
C GLU A 70 -10.78 -42.56 9.90
N ILE A 71 -10.67 -41.46 10.67
CA ILE A 71 -9.43 -40.68 10.78
C ILE A 71 -8.28 -41.52 11.33
N ASN A 72 -8.53 -42.33 12.36
CA ASN A 72 -7.52 -43.20 12.95
C ASN A 72 -7.09 -44.33 12.01
N ARG A 73 -8.03 -44.90 11.23
CA ARG A 73 -7.72 -45.93 10.23
C ARG A 73 -6.83 -45.38 9.12
N LYS A 74 -7.17 -44.21 8.57
CA LYS A 74 -6.35 -43.55 7.53
C LYS A 74 -4.98 -43.12 8.05
N ARG A 75 -4.87 -42.76 9.33
CA ARG A 75 -3.60 -42.46 9.99
C ARG A 75 -2.70 -43.69 10.11
N GLN A 76 -3.25 -44.86 10.43
CA GLN A 76 -2.49 -46.12 10.44
C GLN A 76 -2.02 -46.53 9.04
N THR A 77 -2.87 -46.35 8.01
CA THR A 77 -2.48 -46.58 6.61
C THR A 77 -1.32 -45.69 6.19
N TRP A 78 -1.32 -44.42 6.62
CA TRP A 78 -0.23 -43.49 6.31
C TRP A 78 1.08 -43.84 7.02
N HIS A 79 1.02 -44.22 8.30
CA HIS A 79 2.21 -44.67 9.03
C HIS A 79 2.83 -45.94 8.42
N GLY A 80 2.01 -46.91 7.99
CA GLY A 80 2.50 -48.09 7.29
C GLY A 80 3.11 -47.80 5.91
N LEU A 81 2.66 -46.75 5.22
CA LEU A 81 3.26 -46.31 3.94
C LEU A 81 4.60 -45.60 4.14
N VAL A 82 4.77 -44.86 5.24
CA VAL A 82 6.01 -44.14 5.56
C VAL A 82 7.10 -45.07 6.10
N GLU A 83 6.74 -46.09 6.90
CA GLU A 83 7.71 -47.07 7.42
C GLU A 83 8.27 -48.01 6.34
N ASN A 84 7.57 -48.19 5.23
CA ASN A 84 8.01 -49.02 4.10
C ASN A 84 8.69 -48.24 2.96
N MET A 85 8.97 -46.94 3.14
CA MET A 85 9.73 -46.16 2.16
C MET A 85 11.23 -46.47 2.28
N PRO A 86 11.92 -46.83 1.18
CA PRO A 86 13.35 -47.08 1.23
C PRO A 86 14.11 -45.78 1.56
N ALA A 87 15.02 -45.86 2.53
CA ALA A 87 15.85 -44.72 2.93
C ALA A 87 16.88 -44.40 1.84
N SER A 88 16.83 -43.20 1.26
CA SER A 88 17.80 -42.74 0.26
C SER A 88 19.02 -42.12 0.96
N ASN A 89 20.13 -42.85 0.98
CA ASN A 89 21.45 -42.30 1.27
C ASN A 89 22.13 -41.92 -0.05
N GLY A 90 22.36 -40.62 -0.30
CA GLY A 90 23.33 -40.14 -1.28
C GLY A 90 22.80 -39.15 -2.33
N PRO A 91 23.65 -38.24 -2.84
CA PRO A 91 23.22 -37.05 -3.57
C PRO A 91 23.19 -37.27 -5.09
N GLU A 92 22.34 -38.17 -5.59
CA GLU A 92 22.06 -38.23 -7.05
C GLU A 92 20.58 -38.60 -7.31
N GLY A 93 19.75 -37.58 -7.51
CA GLY A 93 18.84 -37.43 -8.66
C GLY A 93 17.72 -38.42 -8.99
N VAL A 94 17.58 -39.60 -8.35
CA VAL A 94 16.63 -40.63 -8.85
C VAL A 94 15.44 -40.92 -7.90
N GLY A 95 15.43 -40.40 -6.67
CA GLY A 95 14.38 -40.69 -5.68
C GLY A 95 13.08 -39.88 -5.79
N PHE A 96 13.08 -38.72 -6.45
CA PHE A 96 11.96 -37.77 -6.41
C PHE A 96 10.78 -38.15 -7.32
N LEU A 97 11.08 -38.82 -8.44
CA LEU A 97 10.09 -39.25 -9.44
C LEU A 97 9.20 -40.41 -8.96
N ASP A 98 9.72 -41.26 -8.06
CA ASP A 98 8.98 -42.44 -7.56
C ASP A 98 8.02 -42.06 -6.42
N GLN A 99 8.41 -41.10 -5.57
CA GLN A 99 7.57 -40.55 -4.50
C GLN A 99 6.35 -39.79 -5.03
N THR A 100 6.53 -39.07 -6.15
CA THR A 100 5.44 -38.31 -6.80
C THR A 100 4.40 -39.25 -7.40
N ARG A 101 4.83 -40.36 -8.02
CA ARG A 101 3.94 -41.40 -8.58
C ARG A 101 3.16 -42.18 -7.51
N LEU A 102 3.78 -42.43 -6.35
CA LEU A 102 3.11 -43.04 -5.19
C LEU A 102 2.00 -42.14 -4.63
N PHE A 103 2.22 -40.82 -4.61
CA PHE A 103 1.22 -39.84 -4.15
C PHE A 103 0.05 -39.73 -5.11
N GLU A 104 0.30 -39.71 -6.43
CA GLU A 104 -0.73 -39.73 -7.47
C GLU A 104 -1.58 -41.01 -7.43
N LYS A 105 -0.97 -42.16 -7.15
CA LYS A 105 -1.68 -43.47 -7.11
C LYS A 105 -2.65 -43.61 -5.94
N HIS A 106 -2.45 -42.88 -4.84
CA HIS A 106 -3.26 -42.98 -3.61
C HIS A 106 -4.09 -41.74 -3.30
N GLN A 107 -4.17 -40.77 -4.23
CA GLN A 107 -4.85 -39.48 -4.01
C GLN A 107 -6.34 -39.64 -3.62
N SER A 108 -7.02 -40.67 -4.12
CA SER A 108 -8.41 -41.00 -3.79
C SER A 108 -8.60 -41.58 -2.38
N SER A 109 -7.55 -42.16 -1.77
CA SER A 109 -7.61 -42.70 -0.41
C SER A 109 -7.65 -41.60 0.66
N PHE A 110 -7.31 -40.36 0.29
CA PHE A 110 -7.23 -39.20 1.21
C PHE A 110 -8.48 -38.30 1.21
N VAL A 111 -9.50 -38.64 0.42
CA VAL A 111 -10.78 -37.92 0.42
C VAL A 111 -11.69 -38.53 1.49
N VAL A 112 -12.30 -37.69 2.34
CA VAL A 112 -13.37 -38.10 3.25
C VAL A 112 -14.67 -37.63 2.60
N GLU A 113 -15.48 -38.57 2.11
CA GLU A 113 -16.82 -38.26 1.59
C GLU A 113 -17.77 -37.95 2.75
N SER A 114 -18.69 -37.01 2.53
CA SER A 114 -19.72 -36.63 3.49
C SER A 114 -20.69 -37.79 3.71
N VAL A 115 -20.81 -38.25 4.95
CA VAL A 115 -21.93 -39.10 5.37
C VAL A 115 -23.11 -38.17 5.65
N GLU A 116 -24.11 -38.17 4.76
CA GLU A 116 -25.41 -37.56 5.01
C GLU A 116 -26.21 -38.52 5.90
N ASP A 117 -26.65 -38.06 7.08
CA ASP A 117 -27.62 -38.78 7.90
C ASP A 117 -29.04 -38.50 7.38
N ASP A 118 -29.78 -39.58 7.12
CA ASP A 118 -31.18 -39.65 6.67
C ASP A 118 -32.18 -38.84 7.52
N VAL A 119 -33.05 -38.06 6.85
CA VAL A 119 -34.39 -37.68 7.36
C VAL A 119 -35.41 -37.90 6.24
N PRO A 120 -36.55 -38.57 6.51
CA PRO A 120 -37.27 -39.37 5.52
C PRO A 120 -38.15 -38.60 4.51
N SER A 121 -38.31 -39.28 3.37
CA SER A 121 -39.06 -38.98 2.15
C SER A 121 -40.58 -38.71 2.29
N SER A 122 -41.12 -37.78 1.49
CA SER A 122 -42.18 -37.97 0.45
C SER A 122 -42.96 -36.65 0.16
N PRO A 123 -43.79 -36.55 -0.89
CA PRO A 123 -43.34 -36.39 -2.28
C PRO A 123 -44.05 -35.22 -3.01
N GLU A 124 -43.57 -34.94 -4.23
CA GLU A 124 -44.23 -34.16 -5.30
C GLU A 124 -44.43 -32.64 -5.08
N LEU A 125 -43.82 -31.83 -5.95
CA LEU A 125 -44.57 -30.85 -6.76
C LEU A 125 -43.72 -30.29 -7.90
N SER A 126 -44.33 -30.34 -9.07
CA SER A 126 -43.87 -29.93 -10.38
C SER A 126 -43.45 -28.46 -10.48
N ALA A 127 -42.52 -28.21 -11.40
CA ALA A 127 -42.16 -26.89 -11.88
C ALA A 127 -43.39 -26.01 -12.20
N SER A 128 -43.51 -24.89 -11.50
CA SER A 128 -44.25 -23.73 -11.98
C SER A 128 -43.59 -22.46 -11.43
N VAL A 129 -43.38 -21.51 -12.33
CA VAL A 129 -42.86 -20.18 -12.02
C VAL A 129 -43.92 -19.45 -11.20
N ALA A 130 -43.66 -19.21 -9.92
CA ALA A 130 -44.51 -18.39 -9.06
C ALA A 130 -43.78 -17.08 -8.75
N THR A 131 -44.32 -15.99 -9.29
CA THR A 131 -44.02 -14.61 -8.94
C THR A 131 -44.30 -14.41 -7.45
N ILE A 132 -43.29 -14.09 -6.65
CA ILE A 132 -43.47 -13.74 -5.24
C ILE A 132 -43.89 -12.26 -5.18
N ASN A 133 -45.18 -12.02 -4.92
CA ASN A 133 -45.66 -10.71 -4.47
C ASN A 133 -45.29 -10.54 -2.98
N LEU A 134 -44.52 -9.50 -2.68
CA LEU A 134 -44.25 -9.08 -1.31
C LEU A 134 -45.45 -8.27 -0.77
N PRO A 135 -45.85 -8.45 0.50
CA PRO A 135 -46.93 -7.68 1.13
C PRO A 135 -46.54 -6.20 1.35
N ASP A 136 -47.50 -5.30 1.17
CA ASP A 136 -47.32 -3.84 1.13
C ASP A 136 -46.93 -3.16 2.46
N ASP A 137 -46.83 -3.90 3.57
CA ASP A 137 -46.81 -3.30 4.93
C ASP A 137 -45.55 -3.64 5.75
N LEU A 138 -44.37 -3.70 5.12
CA LEU A 138 -43.11 -3.74 5.87
C LEU A 138 -42.73 -2.33 6.37
N PRO A 139 -42.43 -2.13 7.66
CA PRO A 139 -42.02 -0.83 8.17
C PRO A 139 -40.70 -0.41 7.52
N VAL A 140 -40.76 0.63 6.71
CA VAL A 140 -39.59 1.33 6.18
C VAL A 140 -38.80 1.86 7.37
N VAL A 141 -37.75 1.15 7.77
CA VAL A 141 -36.68 1.76 8.56
C VAL A 141 -36.04 2.78 7.63
N SER A 142 -36.45 4.04 7.78
CA SER A 142 -35.80 5.16 7.11
C SER A 142 -34.37 5.22 7.63
N THR A 143 -33.44 4.59 6.93
CA THR A 143 -32.08 5.13 6.92
C THR A 143 -32.22 6.50 6.29
N LYS A 144 -32.27 7.53 7.13
CA LYS A 144 -31.92 8.87 6.70
C LYS A 144 -30.53 8.74 6.10
N LEU A 145 -30.46 8.61 4.78
CA LEU A 145 -29.33 9.07 4.00
C LEU A 145 -29.12 10.50 4.49
N VAL A 146 -28.09 10.68 5.33
CA VAL A 146 -27.57 12.01 5.63
C VAL A 146 -27.34 12.63 4.28
N GLY A 147 -28.09 13.70 4.00
CA GLY A 147 -28.26 14.23 2.66
C GLY A 147 -26.93 14.36 1.94
N ASN A 148 -26.96 14.09 0.64
CA ASN A 148 -26.01 14.68 -0.29
C ASN A 148 -25.94 16.16 0.06
N LYS A 149 -24.89 16.59 0.76
CA LYS A 149 -24.49 17.97 0.73
C LYS A 149 -24.09 18.19 -0.72
N GLU A 150 -24.94 18.91 -1.44
CA GLU A 150 -24.53 19.67 -2.60
C GLU A 150 -23.18 20.31 -2.28
N ALA A 151 -22.22 20.20 -3.21
CA ALA A 151 -20.96 20.91 -3.07
C ALA A 151 -21.31 22.39 -2.83
N PRO A 152 -20.84 23.01 -1.73
CA PRO A 152 -21.20 24.38 -1.42
C PRO A 152 -20.80 25.28 -2.59
N ALA A 153 -21.73 26.14 -3.00
CA ALA A 153 -21.46 27.20 -3.94
C ALA A 153 -20.26 28.03 -3.45
N VAL A 154 -19.39 28.36 -4.39
CA VAL A 154 -18.08 28.98 -4.23
C VAL A 154 -18.21 30.40 -3.67
N ASP A 155 -17.97 30.55 -2.36
CA ASP A 155 -17.56 31.83 -1.75
C ASP A 155 -16.69 31.58 -0.50
N GLN A 156 -15.87 30.52 -0.54
CA GLN A 156 -14.90 30.24 0.51
C GLN A 156 -13.56 30.85 0.09
N ALA A 157 -13.09 31.84 0.84
CA ALA A 157 -11.75 32.40 0.64
C ALA A 157 -10.71 31.29 0.85
N TRP A 158 -10.01 30.90 -0.22
CA TRP A 158 -8.94 29.91 -0.17
C TRP A 158 -7.76 30.46 0.63
N LEU A 159 -7.19 29.63 1.50
CA LEU A 159 -5.98 29.96 2.23
C LEU A 159 -4.74 29.67 1.36
N PRO A 160 -3.62 30.39 1.53
CA PRO A 160 -2.36 30.03 0.88
C PRO A 160 -1.72 28.83 1.58
N LEU A 161 -0.84 28.08 0.89
CA LEU A 161 -0.16 26.90 1.50
C LEU A 161 0.69 27.29 2.70
N GLU A 162 1.28 28.49 2.67
CA GLU A 162 2.06 29.02 3.78
C GLU A 162 1.24 29.11 5.07
N HIS A 163 -0.07 29.34 4.99
CA HIS A 163 -0.94 29.39 6.16
C HIS A 163 -1.06 28.02 6.85
N VAL A 164 -1.17 26.95 6.06
CA VAL A 164 -1.18 25.58 6.60
C VAL A 164 0.16 25.27 7.27
N MET A 165 1.27 25.75 6.69
CA MET A 165 2.61 25.55 7.23
C MET A 165 2.92 26.43 8.45
N SER A 166 2.35 27.63 8.54
CA SER A 166 2.59 28.57 9.64
C SER A 166 1.69 28.33 10.86
N SER A 167 0.54 27.67 10.70
CA SER A 167 -0.42 27.39 11.77
C SER A 167 -0.03 26.23 12.70
N ILE A 168 1.23 25.78 12.65
CA ILE A 168 1.73 24.60 13.34
C ILE A 168 2.30 25.00 14.71
N ASP A 169 1.43 25.36 15.64
CA ASP A 169 1.82 25.61 17.05
C ASP A 169 1.88 24.31 17.87
N THR A 170 1.36 23.21 17.31
CA THR A 170 1.38 21.86 17.91
C THR A 170 1.75 20.82 16.87
N PRO A 171 2.47 19.74 17.23
CA PRO A 171 2.81 18.67 16.31
C PRO A 171 1.58 18.11 15.60
N MET A 172 1.53 18.30 14.29
CA MET A 172 0.47 17.80 13.41
C MET A 172 1.07 16.77 12.46
N SER A 173 0.36 15.66 12.24
CA SER A 173 0.84 14.65 11.29
C SER A 173 0.97 15.23 9.88
N GLY A 174 1.97 14.79 9.11
CA GLY A 174 2.09 15.18 7.70
C GLY A 174 0.79 14.90 6.92
N ALA A 175 0.09 13.81 7.23
CA ALA A 175 -1.18 13.47 6.61
C ALA A 175 -2.26 14.54 6.80
N THR A 176 -2.40 15.03 8.03
CA THR A 176 -3.35 16.11 8.34
C THR A 176 -2.94 17.40 7.60
N LYS A 177 -1.64 17.74 7.57
CA LYS A 177 -1.15 18.91 6.80
C LYS A 177 -1.51 18.80 5.32
N LEU A 178 -1.20 17.67 4.69
CA LEU A 178 -1.50 17.45 3.27
C LEU A 178 -3.01 17.47 2.99
N ARG A 179 -3.82 16.89 3.87
CA ARG A 179 -5.28 16.93 3.74
C ARG A 179 -5.80 18.37 3.81
N LYS A 180 -5.32 19.17 4.76
CA LYS A 180 -5.63 20.61 4.84
C LYS A 180 -5.21 21.36 3.59
N MET A 181 -4.00 21.11 3.07
CA MET A 181 -3.55 21.71 1.80
C MET A 181 -4.53 21.40 0.66
N LEU A 182 -5.05 20.17 0.57
CA LEU A 182 -6.00 19.80 -0.48
C LEU A 182 -7.39 20.46 -0.32
N VAL A 183 -7.89 20.61 0.91
CA VAL A 183 -9.28 21.01 1.17
C VAL A 183 -9.47 22.47 1.60
N GLU A 184 -8.45 23.12 2.14
CA GLU A 184 -8.50 24.51 2.66
C GLU A 184 -7.80 25.51 1.71
N THR A 185 -7.02 25.01 0.74
CA THR A 185 -6.31 25.82 -0.26
C THR A 185 -6.72 25.43 -1.67
N ASN A 186 -6.47 26.31 -2.65
CA ASN A 186 -6.58 26.01 -4.08
C ASN A 186 -5.23 26.10 -4.80
N GLU A 187 -4.13 26.15 -4.05
CA GLU A 187 -2.81 26.23 -4.64
C GLU A 187 -2.36 24.85 -5.15
N LEU A 188 -1.44 24.88 -6.12
CA LEU A 188 -0.76 23.69 -6.62
C LEU A 188 0.31 23.28 -5.61
N ILE A 189 0.19 22.07 -5.05
CA ILE A 189 1.18 21.50 -4.14
C ILE A 189 2.36 20.96 -4.96
N VAL A 190 3.50 21.64 -4.88
CA VAL A 190 4.72 21.29 -5.62
C VAL A 190 5.64 20.43 -4.75
N CYS A 191 5.90 19.20 -5.21
CA CYS A 191 6.67 18.21 -4.46
C CYS A 191 7.92 17.77 -5.26
N PRO A 192 9.14 18.21 -4.88
CA PRO A 192 10.36 17.70 -5.51
C PRO A 192 10.55 16.22 -5.16
N GLY A 193 10.97 15.44 -6.15
CA GLY A 193 11.35 14.04 -5.95
C GLY A 193 12.67 13.96 -5.19
N VAL A 194 12.60 13.38 -3.99
CA VAL A 194 13.71 13.09 -3.09
C VAL A 194 13.84 11.57 -2.91
N TYR A 195 15.03 11.09 -2.55
CA TYR A 195 15.30 9.66 -2.52
C TYR A 195 16.15 9.20 -1.33
N ASP A 196 16.73 10.12 -0.58
CA ASP A 196 17.55 9.86 0.60
C ASP A 196 17.51 11.05 1.58
N GLY A 197 18.28 10.97 2.67
CA GLY A 197 18.30 12.02 3.69
C GLY A 197 18.87 13.34 3.18
N LEU A 198 19.91 13.31 2.33
CA LEU A 198 20.56 14.52 1.83
C LEU A 198 19.66 15.27 0.84
N SER A 199 19.05 14.56 -0.11
CA SER A 199 18.10 15.14 -1.06
C SER A 199 16.87 15.73 -0.36
N ALA A 200 16.35 15.05 0.66
CA ALA A 200 15.24 15.55 1.48
C ALA A 200 15.63 16.80 2.28
N ARG A 201 16.76 16.77 3.00
CA ARG A 201 17.27 17.93 3.76
C ARG A 201 17.52 19.14 2.87
N THR A 202 18.08 18.93 1.68
CA THR A 202 18.31 20.00 0.70
C THR A 202 16.98 20.61 0.22
N ALA A 203 15.97 19.77 -0.06
CA ALA A 203 14.64 20.27 -0.45
C ALA A 203 13.95 21.07 0.69
N MET A 204 14.16 20.66 1.95
CA MET A 204 13.68 21.39 3.12
C MET A 204 14.42 22.72 3.32
N GLU A 205 15.76 22.73 3.17
CA GLU A 205 16.58 23.95 3.25
C GLU A 205 16.15 24.99 2.21
N VAL A 206 15.79 24.56 1.00
CA VAL A 206 15.29 25.44 -0.08
C VAL A 206 13.85 25.94 0.20
N GLY A 207 13.11 25.31 1.11
CA GLY A 207 11.79 25.77 1.55
C GLY A 207 10.59 25.18 0.80
N PHE A 208 10.70 23.97 0.22
CA PHE A 208 9.53 23.31 -0.38
C PHE A 208 8.50 22.93 0.70
N HIS A 209 7.21 23.22 0.43
CA HIS A 209 6.11 22.95 1.36
C HIS A 209 5.67 21.48 1.43
N ALA A 210 6.08 20.63 0.49
CA ALA A 210 5.77 19.21 0.46
C ALA A 210 6.90 18.47 -0.27
N LEU A 211 7.08 17.18 0.03
CA LEU A 211 8.12 16.34 -0.58
C LEU A 211 7.49 15.13 -1.27
N TYR A 212 8.19 14.58 -2.27
CA TYR A 212 7.81 13.32 -2.91
C TYR A 212 8.95 12.29 -2.80
N MET A 213 8.72 11.16 -2.12
CA MET A 213 9.68 10.05 -2.11
C MET A 213 9.46 9.17 -3.35
N THR A 214 10.49 9.08 -4.17
CA THR A 214 10.46 8.37 -5.45
C THR A 214 10.77 6.88 -5.25
N GLY A 215 10.01 5.96 -5.87
CA GLY A 215 10.34 4.54 -5.84
C GLY A 215 11.61 4.20 -6.62
N ALA A 216 11.77 4.82 -7.79
CA ALA A 216 12.97 4.66 -8.62
C ALA A 216 14.25 5.12 -7.92
N GLY A 217 14.23 6.32 -7.31
CA GLY A 217 15.38 6.84 -6.58
C GLY A 217 15.67 6.06 -5.30
N THR A 218 14.64 5.59 -4.58
CA THR A 218 14.84 4.70 -3.43
C THR A 218 15.55 3.42 -3.85
N THR A 219 15.10 2.80 -4.95
CA THR A 219 15.72 1.59 -5.51
C THR A 219 17.16 1.84 -5.95
N ALA A 220 17.41 2.95 -6.67
CA ALA A 220 18.74 3.31 -7.12
C ALA A 220 19.71 3.58 -5.97
N SER A 221 19.30 4.39 -4.99
CA SER A 221 20.18 4.84 -3.90
C SER A 221 20.40 3.78 -2.83
N ARG A 222 19.36 3.02 -2.47
CA ARG A 222 19.48 2.02 -1.39
C ARG A 222 19.99 0.67 -1.88
N LEU A 223 19.75 0.33 -3.14
CA LEU A 223 20.04 -1.00 -3.67
C LEU A 223 21.02 -0.99 -4.85
N GLY A 224 21.29 0.16 -5.47
CA GLY A 224 22.10 0.22 -6.69
C GLY A 224 21.42 -0.46 -7.89
N GLN A 225 20.09 -0.48 -7.91
CA GLN A 225 19.29 -1.27 -8.86
C GLN A 225 18.32 -0.41 -9.68
N PRO A 226 17.86 -0.89 -10.85
CA PRO A 226 16.84 -0.21 -11.65
C PRO A 226 15.43 -0.37 -11.06
N ASP A 227 14.52 0.53 -11.45
CA ASP A 227 13.12 0.52 -11.03
C ASP A 227 12.28 -0.58 -11.70
N LEU A 228 12.48 -1.82 -11.23
CA LEU A 228 11.88 -3.05 -11.75
C LEU A 228 11.28 -3.91 -10.65
N ALA A 229 10.55 -3.28 -9.71
CA ALA A 229 9.92 -3.93 -8.55
C ALA A 229 10.90 -4.70 -7.66
N ILE A 230 12.16 -4.28 -7.60
CA ILE A 230 13.20 -4.89 -6.75
C ILE A 230 12.98 -4.46 -5.30
N ALA A 231 12.83 -3.16 -5.05
CA ALA A 231 12.46 -2.66 -3.73
C ALA A 231 11.11 -3.23 -3.31
N GLN A 232 11.05 -3.76 -2.09
CA GLN A 232 9.83 -4.27 -1.47
C GLN A 232 9.37 -3.29 -0.38
N LEU A 233 8.31 -3.67 0.33
CA LEU A 233 7.76 -2.87 1.42
C LEU A 233 8.82 -2.45 2.45
N TYR A 234 9.80 -3.31 2.75
CA TYR A 234 10.81 -2.98 3.76
C TYR A 234 11.68 -1.80 3.34
N GLU A 235 12.29 -1.85 2.15
CA GLU A 235 13.16 -0.77 1.67
C GLU A 235 12.41 0.54 1.50
N MET A 236 11.19 0.45 0.98
CA MET A 236 10.33 1.60 0.71
C MET A 236 9.84 2.25 2.01
N ARG A 237 9.39 1.44 2.98
CA ARG A 237 8.96 1.93 4.29
C ARG A 237 10.09 2.54 5.09
N GLU A 238 11.26 1.89 5.15
CA GLU A 238 12.40 2.40 5.92
C GLU A 238 12.86 3.76 5.39
N ASN A 239 12.87 3.94 4.06
CA ASN A 239 13.23 5.22 3.48
C ASN A 239 12.17 6.29 3.75
N ALA A 240 10.88 5.95 3.61
CA ALA A 240 9.78 6.87 3.85
C ALA A 240 9.71 7.31 5.32
N ASP A 241 9.93 6.38 6.26
CA ASP A 241 10.00 6.61 7.70
C ASP A 241 11.11 7.60 8.06
N MET A 242 12.32 7.37 7.55
CA MET A 242 13.44 8.27 7.76
C MET A 242 13.15 9.66 7.19
N ILE A 243 12.70 9.77 5.93
CA ILE A 243 12.47 11.07 5.27
C ILE A 243 11.36 11.86 5.99
N ALA A 244 10.23 11.21 6.29
CA ALA A 244 9.12 11.87 6.99
C ALA A 244 9.48 12.25 8.43
N GLY A 245 10.42 11.52 9.06
CA GLY A 245 10.89 11.76 10.42
C GLY A 245 12.03 12.77 10.57
N LEU A 246 12.58 13.33 9.47
CA LEU A 246 13.70 14.29 9.54
C LEU A 246 13.38 15.57 10.31
N ASP A 247 12.11 16.00 10.27
CA ASP A 247 11.57 17.12 11.01
C ASP A 247 10.09 16.87 11.36
N PRO A 248 9.72 16.65 12.63
CA PRO A 248 8.34 16.48 13.08
C PRO A 248 7.40 17.64 12.71
N TYR A 249 7.93 18.85 12.55
CA TYR A 249 7.18 20.05 12.17
C TYR A 249 7.28 20.35 10.67
N GLY A 250 8.10 19.60 9.94
CA GLY A 250 8.43 19.82 8.55
C GLY A 250 7.32 19.51 7.53
N PRO A 251 7.67 19.54 6.23
CA PRO A 251 6.71 19.37 5.14
C PRO A 251 6.13 17.93 5.07
N PRO A 252 4.85 17.76 4.66
CA PRO A 252 4.30 16.44 4.39
C PRO A 252 5.06 15.68 3.28
N LEU A 253 5.26 14.38 3.49
CA LEU A 253 5.84 13.46 2.52
C LEU A 253 4.75 12.66 1.78
N ILE A 254 4.69 12.82 0.46
CA ILE A 254 3.99 11.88 -0.42
C ILE A 254 4.98 10.79 -0.81
N ALA A 255 4.65 9.52 -0.62
CA ALA A 255 5.54 8.41 -0.94
C ALA A 255 5.00 7.54 -2.09
N ASP A 256 5.91 6.99 -2.88
CA ASP A 256 5.59 5.85 -3.73
C ASP A 256 5.28 4.61 -2.87
N MET A 257 4.19 3.91 -3.19
CA MET A 257 3.87 2.60 -2.59
C MET A 257 3.67 1.50 -3.66
N ASP A 258 4.12 1.76 -4.89
CA ASP A 258 4.07 0.86 -6.04
C ASP A 258 2.66 0.25 -6.18
N THR A 259 2.57 -1.08 -6.26
CA THR A 259 1.30 -1.82 -6.31
C THR A 259 0.81 -2.27 -4.94
N GLY A 260 1.41 -1.80 -3.84
CA GLY A 260 1.12 -2.25 -2.47
C GLY A 260 1.75 -3.59 -2.08
N TYR A 261 2.80 -4.02 -2.81
CA TYR A 261 3.68 -5.17 -2.48
C TYR A 261 2.99 -6.53 -2.32
N GLY A 262 1.83 -6.71 -2.94
CA GLY A 262 1.12 -7.99 -2.99
C GLY A 262 -0.37 -7.80 -3.28
N GLY A 263 -1.19 -8.69 -2.71
CA GLY A 263 -2.65 -8.56 -2.76
C GLY A 263 -3.20 -7.53 -1.76
N PRO A 264 -4.53 -7.48 -1.57
CA PRO A 264 -5.20 -6.50 -0.71
C PRO A 264 -4.68 -6.42 0.73
N LEU A 265 -4.28 -7.56 1.31
CA LEU A 265 -3.70 -7.61 2.67
C LEU A 265 -2.36 -6.86 2.76
N MET A 266 -1.53 -6.94 1.71
CA MET A 266 -0.26 -6.23 1.65
C MET A 266 -0.48 -4.74 1.41
N ALA A 267 -1.44 -4.37 0.56
CA ALA A 267 -1.82 -2.96 0.38
C ALA A 267 -2.27 -2.32 1.71
N ALA A 268 -3.12 -3.01 2.48
CA ALA A 268 -3.55 -2.56 3.81
C ALA A 268 -2.35 -2.44 4.79
N ARG A 269 -1.50 -3.48 4.87
CA ARG A 269 -0.30 -3.49 5.71
C ARG A 269 0.65 -2.34 5.36
N THR A 270 0.78 -2.01 4.08
CA THR A 270 1.63 -0.93 3.59
C THR A 270 1.12 0.41 4.06
N VAL A 271 -0.16 0.70 3.85
CA VAL A 271 -0.81 1.93 4.33
C VAL A 271 -0.65 2.05 5.85
N GLU A 272 -0.85 0.97 6.60
CA GLU A 272 -0.68 1.02 8.06
C GLU A 272 0.74 1.32 8.51
N GLN A 273 1.74 0.78 7.81
CA GLN A 273 3.12 1.08 8.09
C GLN A 273 3.48 2.52 7.72
N TYR A 274 3.04 2.99 6.56
CA TYR A 274 3.26 4.37 6.11
C TYR A 274 2.63 5.39 7.07
N ILE A 275 1.41 5.12 7.54
CA ILE A 275 0.74 5.95 8.56
C ILE A 275 1.57 6.01 9.85
N ARG A 276 2.03 4.86 10.37
CA ARG A 276 2.86 4.82 11.58
C ARG A 276 4.20 5.54 11.40
N SER A 277 4.71 5.54 10.18
CA SER A 277 5.95 6.20 9.76
C SER A 277 5.80 7.70 9.49
N GLY A 278 4.62 8.28 9.71
CA GLY A 278 4.39 9.72 9.52
C GLY A 278 4.21 10.16 8.06
N VAL A 279 4.13 9.22 7.11
CA VAL A 279 3.92 9.50 5.69
C VAL A 279 2.55 10.17 5.51
N ALA A 280 2.50 11.24 4.72
CA ALA A 280 1.29 12.05 4.55
C ALA A 280 0.28 11.45 3.57
N GLY A 281 0.79 10.84 2.50
CA GLY A 281 0.00 10.16 1.51
C GLY A 281 0.86 9.27 0.63
N ALA A 282 0.24 8.41 -0.16
CA ALA A 282 0.96 7.58 -1.11
C ALA A 282 0.11 7.23 -2.34
N HIS A 283 0.80 6.97 -3.45
CA HIS A 283 0.15 6.54 -4.69
C HIS A 283 0.25 5.03 -4.91
N LEU A 284 -0.90 4.42 -5.18
CA LEU A 284 -1.09 2.98 -5.38
C LEU A 284 -1.54 2.72 -6.80
N GLU A 285 -0.77 1.93 -7.55
CA GLU A 285 -0.97 1.75 -8.98
C GLU A 285 -1.61 0.41 -9.41
N ASP A 286 -2.12 0.38 -10.64
CA ASP A 286 -2.82 -0.75 -11.24
C ASP A 286 -1.92 -1.67 -12.08
N GLN A 287 -0.59 -1.56 -11.96
CA GLN A 287 0.32 -2.50 -12.59
C GLN A 287 0.23 -3.90 -11.94
N VAL A 288 0.72 -4.90 -12.66
CA VAL A 288 1.08 -6.21 -12.08
C VAL A 288 2.18 -6.03 -11.02
N LEU A 289 2.30 -6.97 -10.08
CA LEU A 289 3.28 -6.87 -8.97
C LEU A 289 4.72 -6.68 -9.46
N ALA A 290 5.09 -7.34 -10.56
CA ALA A 290 6.34 -7.11 -11.28
C ALA A 290 6.26 -5.82 -12.11
N LYS A 291 5.97 -4.70 -11.44
CA LYS A 291 5.78 -3.40 -12.05
C LYS A 291 7.07 -2.87 -12.67
N ARG A 292 6.90 -1.90 -13.57
CA ARG A 292 8.00 -1.18 -14.22
C ARG A 292 7.82 0.31 -14.03
N CYS A 293 8.89 1.07 -14.17
CA CYS A 293 8.80 2.53 -14.24
C CYS A 293 7.73 2.97 -15.27
N GLY A 294 6.88 3.94 -14.90
CA GLY A 294 5.74 4.42 -15.69
C GLY A 294 6.11 4.99 -17.06
N HIS A 295 7.36 5.37 -17.25
CA HIS A 295 7.90 5.91 -18.51
C HIS A 295 8.64 4.86 -19.37
N LEU A 296 8.72 3.60 -18.93
CA LEU A 296 9.26 2.49 -19.73
C LEU A 296 8.16 1.84 -20.59
N GLY A 297 8.57 1.22 -21.70
CA GLY A 297 7.69 0.41 -22.53
C GLY A 297 7.35 -0.96 -21.91
N GLY A 298 6.28 -1.59 -22.41
CA GLY A 298 5.90 -2.96 -22.02
C GLY A 298 5.29 -3.07 -20.61
N LYS A 299 4.57 -2.03 -20.18
CA LYS A 299 3.79 -2.07 -18.92
C LYS A 299 2.62 -3.04 -19.05
N SER A 300 2.28 -3.69 -17.94
CA SER A 300 1.11 -4.56 -17.84
C SER A 300 0.30 -4.13 -16.63
N VAL A 301 -1.00 -3.96 -16.84
CA VAL A 301 -1.95 -3.58 -15.78
C VAL A 301 -2.87 -4.73 -15.45
N VAL A 302 -3.29 -4.81 -14.19
CA VAL A 302 -4.27 -5.78 -13.72
C VAL A 302 -5.69 -5.39 -14.14
N SER A 303 -6.65 -6.28 -13.91
CA SER A 303 -8.06 -5.98 -14.14
C SER A 303 -8.53 -4.80 -13.25
N ARG A 304 -9.62 -4.15 -13.66
CA ARG A 304 -10.23 -3.10 -12.82
C ARG A 304 -10.56 -3.64 -11.43
N ASP A 305 -11.12 -4.84 -11.34
CA ASP A 305 -11.53 -5.41 -10.07
C ASP A 305 -10.36 -5.64 -9.12
N GLU A 306 -9.23 -6.17 -9.62
CA GLU A 306 -8.04 -6.37 -8.81
C GLU A 306 -7.47 -5.04 -8.32
N PHE A 307 -7.36 -4.03 -9.19
CA PHE A 307 -6.93 -2.69 -8.79
C PHE A 307 -7.83 -2.10 -7.70
N LEU A 308 -9.14 -2.20 -7.88
CA LEU A 308 -10.11 -1.65 -6.92
C LEU A 308 -10.14 -2.44 -5.60
N GLN A 309 -9.80 -3.73 -5.59
CA GLN A 309 -9.60 -4.48 -4.35
C GLN A 309 -8.45 -3.90 -3.53
N ARG A 310 -7.35 -3.51 -4.17
CA ARG A 310 -6.20 -2.87 -3.50
C ARG A 310 -6.59 -1.48 -2.95
N ILE A 311 -7.29 -0.67 -3.75
CA ILE A 311 -7.79 0.66 -3.33
C ILE A 311 -8.72 0.54 -2.12
N ARG A 312 -9.71 -0.37 -2.15
CA ARG A 312 -10.64 -0.57 -1.02
C ARG A 312 -9.92 -1.04 0.25
N ALA A 313 -8.92 -1.91 0.11
CA ALA A 313 -8.14 -2.38 1.25
C ALA A 313 -7.29 -1.25 1.86
N ALA A 314 -6.68 -0.42 1.02
CA ALA A 314 -5.95 0.79 1.44
C ALA A 314 -6.86 1.79 2.18
N ASP A 315 -8.05 2.08 1.63
CA ASP A 315 -9.03 2.98 2.25
C ASP A 315 -9.56 2.40 3.59
N ALA A 316 -9.88 1.11 3.64
CA ALA A 316 -10.31 0.44 4.86
C ALA A 316 -9.21 0.49 5.96
N ALA A 317 -7.94 0.32 5.58
CA ALA A 317 -6.82 0.36 6.50
C ALA A 317 -6.64 1.74 7.15
N ARG A 318 -6.61 2.82 6.36
CA ARG A 318 -6.49 4.18 6.91
C ARG A 318 -7.68 4.58 7.78
N ARG A 319 -8.91 4.18 7.40
CA ARG A 319 -10.12 4.44 8.20
C ARG A 319 -10.07 3.72 9.53
N ARG A 320 -9.64 2.46 9.54
CA ARG A 320 -9.43 1.67 10.76
C ARG A 320 -8.43 2.35 11.71
N MET A 321 -7.40 2.97 11.15
CA MET A 321 -6.40 3.73 11.91
C MET A 321 -6.84 5.15 12.27
N ARG A 322 -8.00 5.61 11.81
CA ARG A 322 -8.50 6.99 12.01
C ARG A 322 -7.47 8.04 11.55
N SER A 323 -6.82 7.77 10.42
CA SER A 323 -5.77 8.62 9.88
C SER A 323 -6.26 9.48 8.72
N ASP A 324 -5.75 10.71 8.66
CA ASP A 324 -5.95 11.64 7.53
C ASP A 324 -5.16 11.26 6.28
N PHE A 325 -4.49 10.11 6.25
CA PHE A 325 -3.64 9.65 5.15
C PHE A 325 -4.30 9.85 3.78
N VAL A 326 -3.60 10.52 2.87
CA VAL A 326 -4.10 10.80 1.52
C VAL A 326 -3.78 9.62 0.61
N LEU A 327 -4.82 8.89 0.20
CA LEU A 327 -4.72 7.76 -0.71
C LEU A 327 -4.85 8.25 -2.15
N ILE A 328 -3.80 8.05 -2.94
CA ILE A 328 -3.71 8.51 -4.33
C ILE A 328 -3.85 7.30 -5.25
N ALA A 329 -4.86 7.30 -6.12
CA ALA A 329 -5.06 6.23 -7.08
C ALA A 329 -4.29 6.53 -8.37
N ARG A 330 -3.33 5.67 -8.73
CA ARG A 330 -2.57 5.79 -9.96
C ARG A 330 -3.01 4.75 -10.99
N THR A 331 -3.13 5.15 -12.25
CA THR A 331 -3.31 4.22 -13.36
C THR A 331 -2.22 4.37 -14.40
N ASP A 332 -1.63 3.24 -14.79
CA ASP A 332 -0.60 3.10 -15.81
C ASP A 332 -1.16 2.55 -17.13
N ALA A 333 -2.48 2.42 -17.22
CA ALA A 333 -3.20 1.80 -18.32
C ALA A 333 -3.16 2.59 -19.64
N LEU A 334 -2.62 3.82 -19.66
CA LEU A 334 -2.74 4.70 -20.82
C LEU A 334 -2.10 4.11 -22.08
N SER A 335 -0.90 3.53 -21.94
CA SER A 335 -0.17 2.96 -23.07
C SER A 335 -0.74 1.63 -23.57
N THR A 336 -1.54 0.94 -22.76
CA THR A 336 -2.04 -0.41 -23.06
C THR A 336 -3.51 -0.45 -23.39
N LEU A 337 -4.33 0.35 -22.70
CA LEU A 337 -5.79 0.33 -22.79
C LEU A 337 -6.40 1.69 -23.19
N GLY A 338 -5.59 2.75 -23.26
CA GLY A 338 -6.01 4.07 -23.73
C GLY A 338 -6.65 4.96 -22.66
N TYR A 339 -6.96 6.20 -23.06
CA TYR A 339 -7.34 7.28 -22.16
C TYR A 339 -8.69 7.04 -21.46
N ASP A 340 -9.72 6.61 -22.19
CA ASP A 340 -11.06 6.45 -21.62
C ASP A 340 -11.09 5.34 -20.56
N GLU A 341 -10.27 4.29 -20.72
CA GLU A 341 -10.06 3.27 -19.69
C GLU A 341 -9.43 3.85 -18.42
N CYS A 342 -8.39 4.69 -18.56
CA CYS A 342 -7.76 5.35 -17.42
C CYS A 342 -8.77 6.20 -16.64
N VAL A 343 -9.59 7.00 -17.33
CA VAL A 343 -10.62 7.81 -16.70
C VAL A 343 -11.65 6.93 -15.99
N ALA A 344 -12.08 5.82 -16.61
CA ALA A 344 -13.00 4.88 -15.97
C ALA A 344 -12.41 4.26 -14.69
N ARG A 345 -11.14 3.84 -14.72
CA ARG A 345 -10.42 3.31 -13.55
C ARG A 345 -10.32 4.32 -12.43
N LEU A 346 -9.98 5.57 -12.75
CA LEU A 346 -9.84 6.65 -11.78
C LEU A 346 -11.19 7.04 -11.16
N ARG A 347 -12.28 7.08 -11.95
CA ARG A 347 -13.63 7.30 -11.42
C ARG A 347 -14.05 6.21 -10.43
N LEU A 348 -13.75 4.95 -10.75
CA LEU A 348 -14.05 3.82 -9.87
C LEU A 348 -13.17 3.85 -8.60
N ALA A 349 -11.89 4.22 -8.72
CA ALA A 349 -10.99 4.34 -7.59
C ALA A 349 -11.41 5.47 -6.64
N ARG A 350 -11.85 6.61 -7.19
CA ARG A 350 -12.50 7.70 -6.43
C ARG A 350 -13.72 7.18 -5.67
N ALA A 351 -14.61 6.43 -6.34
CA ALA A 351 -15.78 5.83 -5.70
C ALA A 351 -15.42 4.80 -4.60
N CYS A 352 -14.24 4.18 -4.69
CA CYS A 352 -13.70 3.28 -3.67
C CYS A 352 -12.97 4.00 -2.53
N GLY A 353 -12.91 5.34 -2.53
CA GLY A 353 -12.39 6.13 -1.43
C GLY A 353 -11.03 6.79 -1.65
N ALA A 354 -10.43 6.72 -2.85
CA ALA A 354 -9.20 7.47 -3.13
C ALA A 354 -9.46 8.99 -3.12
N ASP A 355 -8.57 9.78 -2.51
CA ASP A 355 -8.74 11.25 -2.38
C ASP A 355 -8.22 12.02 -3.59
N MET A 356 -7.25 11.48 -4.32
CA MET A 356 -6.60 12.12 -5.47
C MET A 356 -6.23 11.11 -6.54
N GLY A 357 -6.19 11.54 -7.81
CA GLY A 357 -5.85 10.69 -8.95
C GLY A 357 -4.53 11.02 -9.62
N VAL A 358 -3.90 10.01 -10.19
CA VAL A 358 -2.77 10.14 -11.11
C VAL A 358 -3.07 9.33 -12.36
N LEU A 359 -3.05 9.99 -13.52
CA LEU A 359 -3.02 9.32 -14.81
C LEU A 359 -1.59 9.40 -15.33
N GLU A 360 -0.90 8.27 -15.37
CA GLU A 360 0.52 8.23 -15.64
C GLU A 360 0.82 8.28 -17.15
N GLY A 361 1.85 9.04 -17.52
CA GLY A 361 2.45 8.97 -18.85
C GLY A 361 1.67 9.68 -19.97
N PHE A 362 0.99 10.79 -19.66
CA PHE A 362 0.29 11.66 -20.62
C PHE A 362 1.12 11.89 -21.89
N LYS A 363 0.47 11.87 -23.05
CA LYS A 363 1.14 12.06 -24.36
C LYS A 363 1.16 13.51 -24.83
N THR A 364 0.20 14.32 -24.41
CA THR A 364 0.12 15.75 -24.75
C THR A 364 -0.41 16.58 -23.58
N LYS A 365 -0.18 17.90 -23.63
CA LYS A 365 -0.69 18.85 -22.62
C LYS A 365 -2.22 18.92 -22.64
N GLU A 366 -2.82 18.80 -23.83
CA GLU A 366 -4.28 18.80 -24.02
C GLU A 366 -4.92 17.58 -23.34
N GLN A 367 -4.25 16.43 -23.41
CA GLN A 367 -4.69 15.22 -22.71
C GLN A 367 -4.62 15.39 -21.19
N ALA A 368 -3.56 16.03 -20.67
CA ALA A 368 -3.43 16.35 -19.25
C ALA A 368 -4.56 17.29 -18.79
N ALA A 369 -4.80 18.39 -19.52
CA ALA A 369 -5.88 19.33 -19.24
C ALA A 369 -7.27 18.68 -19.36
N ARG A 370 -7.46 17.75 -20.32
CA ARG A 370 -8.71 16.99 -20.47
C ARG A 370 -8.96 16.11 -19.25
N ALA A 371 -7.94 15.44 -18.70
CA ALA A 371 -8.09 14.58 -17.53
C ALA A 371 -8.59 15.36 -16.32
N VAL A 372 -8.04 16.56 -16.10
CA VAL A 372 -8.49 17.46 -15.02
C VAL A 372 -9.98 17.81 -15.20
N ARG A 373 -10.40 18.18 -16.42
CA ARG A 373 -11.81 18.48 -16.71
C ARG A 373 -12.74 17.27 -16.51
N ASP A 374 -12.33 16.10 -17.00
CA ASP A 374 -13.15 14.88 -16.97
C ASP A 374 -13.34 14.28 -15.57
N LEU A 375 -12.44 14.60 -14.63
CA LEU A 375 -12.42 14.09 -13.25
C LEU A 375 -12.78 15.16 -12.19
N HIS A 376 -12.93 16.42 -12.58
CA HIS A 376 -13.38 17.51 -11.71
C HIS A 376 -14.65 17.15 -10.92
N PRO A 377 -14.80 17.56 -9.65
CA PRO A 377 -13.87 18.37 -8.83
C PRO A 377 -12.81 17.53 -8.09
N TRP A 378 -12.56 16.29 -8.48
CA TRP A 378 -11.57 15.45 -7.80
C TRP A 378 -10.15 15.93 -8.11
N PRO A 379 -9.28 16.15 -7.09
CA PRO A 379 -7.93 16.62 -7.32
C PRO A 379 -7.14 15.59 -8.12
N LEU A 380 -6.35 16.09 -9.06
CA LEU A 380 -5.37 15.28 -9.78
C LEU A 380 -3.95 15.73 -9.44
N MET A 381 -3.05 14.76 -9.47
CA MET A 381 -1.61 14.94 -9.40
C MET A 381 -0.99 14.70 -10.77
N TYR A 382 -0.11 15.62 -11.19
CA TYR A 382 0.73 15.47 -12.37
C TYR A 382 2.10 14.92 -11.97
N ASN A 383 2.53 13.82 -12.60
CA ASN A 383 3.88 13.31 -12.44
C ASN A 383 4.80 13.87 -13.55
N SER A 384 5.71 14.77 -13.18
CA SER A 384 6.70 15.35 -14.07
C SER A 384 7.98 14.49 -14.08
N VAL A 385 8.21 13.86 -15.21
CA VAL A 385 9.43 13.11 -15.50
C VAL A 385 10.02 13.63 -16.81
N GLU A 386 10.93 14.58 -16.68
CA GLU A 386 11.65 15.14 -17.81
C GLU A 386 12.51 14.07 -18.50
N ASN A 387 12.64 14.20 -19.82
CA ASN A 387 13.27 13.20 -20.70
C ASN A 387 12.57 11.82 -20.69
N GLY A 388 11.34 11.74 -20.17
CA GLY A 388 10.48 10.58 -20.23
C GLY A 388 9.47 10.63 -21.39
N ALA A 389 8.42 9.83 -21.27
CA ALA A 389 7.35 9.71 -22.26
C ALA A 389 6.31 10.85 -22.28
N SER A 390 6.36 11.79 -21.33
CA SER A 390 5.38 12.87 -21.17
C SER A 390 5.92 14.23 -21.57
N PRO A 391 5.07 15.17 -22.02
CA PRO A 391 5.52 16.51 -22.38
C PRO A 391 6.00 17.26 -21.13
N LEU A 392 6.95 18.18 -21.33
CA LEU A 392 7.35 19.13 -20.31
C LEU A 392 6.16 20.05 -19.99
N VAL A 393 5.72 20.05 -18.74
CA VAL A 393 4.70 20.95 -18.19
C VAL A 393 5.33 21.70 -17.04
N THR A 394 5.24 23.03 -17.05
CA THR A 394 5.75 23.86 -15.95
C THR A 394 4.76 23.89 -14.78
N VAL A 395 5.22 24.34 -13.61
CA VAL A 395 4.35 24.55 -12.43
C VAL A 395 3.18 25.50 -12.74
N ALA A 396 3.44 26.58 -13.49
CA ALA A 396 2.41 27.53 -13.88
C ALA A 396 1.37 26.88 -14.80
N GLU A 397 1.81 26.16 -15.83
CA GLU A 397 0.91 25.45 -16.74
C GLU A 397 0.08 24.37 -16.02
N ALA A 398 0.68 23.59 -15.11
CA ALA A 398 -0.05 22.60 -14.33
C ALA A 398 -1.12 23.24 -13.44
N ARG A 399 -0.80 24.40 -12.85
CA ARG A 399 -1.76 25.20 -12.05
C ARG A 399 -2.91 25.70 -12.93
N ASP A 400 -2.61 26.26 -14.09
CA ASP A 400 -3.61 26.78 -15.03
C ASP A 400 -4.51 25.67 -15.59
N MET A 401 -3.98 24.46 -15.77
CA MET A 401 -4.77 23.28 -16.14
C MET A 401 -5.71 22.81 -15.03
N GLY A 402 -5.46 23.20 -13.77
CA GLY A 402 -6.26 22.83 -12.60
C GLY A 402 -5.75 21.59 -11.84
N PHE A 403 -4.49 21.18 -12.03
CA PHE A 403 -3.89 20.18 -11.15
C PHE A 403 -3.78 20.72 -9.72
N ARG A 404 -3.89 19.82 -8.73
CA ARG A 404 -3.81 20.17 -7.31
C ARG A 404 -2.50 19.73 -6.66
N CYS A 405 -1.78 18.81 -7.30
CA CYS A 405 -0.44 18.43 -6.91
C CYS A 405 0.44 18.17 -8.14
N MET A 406 1.73 18.42 -8.03
CA MET A 406 2.71 18.12 -9.06
C MET A 406 3.98 17.58 -8.41
N VAL A 407 4.39 16.37 -8.83
CA VAL A 407 5.61 15.72 -8.36
C VAL A 407 6.69 15.78 -9.43
N PHE A 408 7.96 15.90 -9.04
CA PHE A 408 9.11 15.96 -9.96
C PHE A 408 10.04 14.78 -9.70
N SER A 409 9.75 13.61 -10.29
CA SER A 409 10.29 12.32 -9.82
C SER A 409 11.82 12.18 -9.86
N PHE A 410 12.53 12.93 -10.68
CA PHE A 410 14.00 12.85 -10.77
C PHE A 410 14.70 14.16 -10.42
N ALA A 411 13.98 15.11 -9.77
CA ALA A 411 14.47 16.45 -9.46
C ALA A 411 15.82 16.47 -8.75
N THR A 412 16.11 15.46 -7.92
CA THR A 412 17.37 15.36 -7.17
C THR A 412 18.29 14.25 -7.69
N LEU A 413 17.73 13.10 -8.12
CA LEU A 413 18.53 11.95 -8.56
C LEU A 413 19.32 12.22 -9.85
N ALA A 414 18.69 12.82 -10.86
CA ALA A 414 19.34 13.11 -12.13
C ALA A 414 20.51 14.12 -11.99
N PRO A 415 20.34 15.29 -11.34
CA PRO A 415 21.47 16.21 -11.14
C PRO A 415 22.54 15.64 -10.22
N ALA A 416 22.17 14.86 -9.19
CA ALA A 416 23.16 14.17 -8.35
C ALA A 416 24.03 13.22 -9.17
N TYR A 417 23.44 12.39 -10.04
CA TYR A 417 24.19 11.51 -10.93
C TYR A 417 25.18 12.29 -11.81
N ALA A 418 24.72 13.38 -12.45
CA ALA A 418 25.57 14.19 -13.32
C ALA A 418 26.77 14.77 -12.55
N ALA A 419 26.53 15.42 -11.41
CA ALA A 419 27.57 16.04 -10.60
C ALA A 419 28.56 15.01 -10.01
N ILE A 420 28.07 13.87 -9.52
CA ILE A 420 28.90 12.78 -9.01
C ILE A 420 29.77 12.22 -10.13
N ARG A 421 29.18 11.93 -11.29
CA ARG A 421 29.90 11.37 -12.44
C ARG A 421 31.03 12.29 -12.89
N ASP A 422 30.75 13.58 -13.05
CA ASP A 422 31.74 14.55 -13.53
C ASP A 422 32.87 14.74 -12.51
N THR A 423 32.53 14.73 -11.21
CA THR A 423 33.53 14.79 -10.12
C THR A 423 34.41 13.55 -10.10
N LEU A 424 33.83 12.36 -10.24
CA LEU A 424 34.58 11.10 -10.28
C LEU A 424 35.45 10.99 -11.54
N LEU A 425 34.99 11.55 -12.66
CA LEU A 425 35.81 11.64 -13.87
C LEU A 425 37.01 12.54 -13.63
N ARG A 426 36.82 13.73 -13.05
CA ARG A 426 37.91 14.63 -12.67
C ARG A 426 38.90 13.98 -11.73
N LEU A 427 38.42 13.31 -10.68
CA LEU A 427 39.27 12.56 -9.75
C LEU A 427 40.11 11.51 -10.49
N LYS A 428 39.49 10.79 -11.44
CA LYS A 428 40.18 9.77 -12.24
C LYS A 428 41.22 10.35 -13.20
N THR A 429 40.97 11.51 -13.81
CA THR A 429 41.83 12.08 -14.86
C THR A 429 42.89 13.06 -14.33
N GLU A 430 42.60 13.75 -13.24
CA GLU A 430 43.45 14.83 -12.68
C GLU A 430 43.98 14.50 -11.27
N GLY A 431 43.47 13.46 -10.61
CA GLY A 431 43.93 13.05 -9.27
C GLY A 431 43.40 13.92 -8.13
N VAL A 432 42.43 14.80 -8.39
CA VAL A 432 41.82 15.69 -7.39
C VAL A 432 40.30 15.74 -7.54
N VAL A 433 39.59 15.90 -6.41
CA VAL A 433 38.12 16.00 -6.41
C VAL A 433 37.66 17.36 -6.96
N GLY A 434 38.30 18.46 -6.54
CA GLY A 434 37.99 19.81 -7.03
C GLY A 434 36.58 20.32 -6.65
N THR A 435 36.04 19.91 -5.51
CA THR A 435 34.78 20.45 -4.97
C THR A 435 34.95 21.94 -4.62
N PRO A 436 33.93 22.80 -4.84
CA PRO A 436 33.97 24.20 -4.41
C PRO A 436 34.31 24.36 -2.92
N GLY A 437 35.16 25.33 -2.59
CA GLY A 437 35.74 25.49 -1.24
C GLY A 437 34.72 25.84 -0.13
N ASN A 438 33.51 26.25 -0.49
CA ASN A 438 32.41 26.51 0.45
C ASN A 438 31.60 25.25 0.82
N ILE A 439 31.87 24.10 0.20
CA ILE A 439 31.18 22.82 0.49
C ILE A 439 32.12 21.91 1.29
N GLY A 440 32.30 22.27 2.56
CA GLY A 440 33.07 21.49 3.53
C GLY A 440 32.21 20.53 4.38
N PRO A 441 32.84 19.70 5.23
CA PRO A 441 32.12 18.77 6.11
C PRO A 441 31.09 19.45 7.01
N VAL A 442 31.42 20.59 7.62
CA VAL A 442 30.52 21.33 8.51
C VAL A 442 29.25 21.75 7.75
N LYS A 443 29.38 22.31 6.54
CA LYS A 443 28.21 22.67 5.72
C LYS A 443 27.32 21.46 5.42
N LEU A 444 27.90 20.31 5.12
CA LEU A 444 27.12 19.08 4.89
C LEU A 444 26.41 18.59 6.17
N PHE A 445 27.04 18.74 7.32
CA PHE A 445 26.42 18.41 8.62
C PHE A 445 25.33 19.41 9.00
N GLU A 446 25.53 20.71 8.77
CA GLU A 446 24.52 21.76 8.97
C GLU A 446 23.26 21.45 8.16
N VAL A 447 23.41 21.15 6.87
CA VAL A 447 22.30 20.70 6.01
C VAL A 447 21.62 19.47 6.61
N CYS A 448 22.38 18.54 7.18
CA CYS A 448 21.86 17.34 7.82
C CYS A 448 21.31 17.54 9.25
N GLY A 449 21.22 18.77 9.75
CA GLY A 449 20.62 19.10 11.04
C GLY A 449 21.60 19.14 12.22
N LEU A 450 22.87 19.48 11.98
CA LEU A 450 23.89 19.61 13.03
C LEU A 450 23.45 20.50 14.19
N GLU A 451 22.86 21.67 13.89
CA GLU A 451 22.39 22.61 14.91
C GLU A 451 21.35 21.98 15.84
N HIS A 452 20.43 21.18 15.29
CA HIS A 452 19.44 20.45 16.08
C HIS A 452 20.11 19.43 17.01
N SER A 453 21.08 18.66 16.50
CA SER A 453 21.83 17.69 17.31
C SER A 453 22.62 18.36 18.43
N ILE A 454 23.26 19.49 18.14
CA ILE A 454 23.97 20.31 19.14
C ILE A 454 22.98 20.84 20.20
N HIS A 455 21.81 21.32 19.77
CA HIS A 455 20.78 21.82 20.68
C HIS A 455 20.28 20.72 21.63
N VAL A 456 20.08 19.49 21.13
CA VAL A 456 19.68 18.35 21.95
C VAL A 456 20.74 18.01 23.01
N ASP A 457 22.03 17.99 22.64
CA ASP A 457 23.13 17.77 23.59
C ASP A 457 23.11 18.84 24.69
N MET A 458 23.13 20.13 24.32
CA MET A 458 23.15 21.24 25.27
C MET A 458 21.90 21.27 26.17
N ALA A 459 20.70 21.08 25.60
CA ALA A 459 19.44 21.07 26.35
C ALA A 459 19.37 19.89 27.35
N SER A 460 20.09 18.80 27.08
CA SER A 460 20.21 17.66 27.99
C SER A 460 21.25 17.84 29.10
N GLY A 461 21.95 18.99 29.14
CA GLY A 461 23.08 19.24 30.04
C GLY A 461 24.42 18.69 29.54
N GLY A 462 24.48 18.27 28.28
CA GLY A 462 25.70 17.87 27.59
C GLY A 462 26.60 19.07 27.27
N SER A 463 27.86 18.75 27.00
CA SER A 463 28.90 19.75 26.64
C SER A 463 29.81 19.24 25.54
N ALA A 464 29.39 18.20 24.80
CA ALA A 464 30.20 17.56 23.78
C ALA A 464 30.63 18.53 22.68
N PHE A 465 29.83 19.60 22.46
CA PHE A 465 30.04 20.62 21.44
C PHE A 465 30.36 22.01 22.00
N ALA A 466 30.69 22.14 23.29
CA ALA A 466 30.95 23.44 23.93
C ALA A 466 32.14 24.21 23.31
N GLY A 467 33.07 23.49 22.68
CA GLY A 467 34.23 24.07 21.96
C GLY A 467 33.97 24.40 20.48
N GLY A 468 32.74 24.22 19.99
CA GLY A 468 32.40 24.31 18.57
C GLY A 468 32.49 22.98 17.84
N VAL A 469 32.35 23.04 16.51
CA VAL A 469 32.33 21.91 15.57
C VAL A 469 33.31 22.09 14.44
#